data_AF-A0A7S1LD27-F1
#
_entry.id   AF-A0A7S1LD27-F1
#
_cell.length_a   1.000
_cell.length_b   1.000
_cell.length_c   1.000
_cell.angle_alpha   90.00
_cell.angle_beta   90.00
_cell.angle_gamma   90.00
#
_symmetry.space_group_name_H-M   'P 1'
#
loop_
_entity.id
_entity.type
_entity.pdbx_description
1 polymer ?
#
loop_
_entity_poly.entity_id
_entity_poly.type
_entity_poly.pdbx_seq_one_letter_code
_entity_poly.pdbx_strand_id
1 'polypeptide(L)'
;RVEMEETKRVPTYSLDEATKEAVSFIRDKVRVLKMQRAMKQGVVVRPRQQQMAVDKFNARTGSQEPLKPKLGAKRGRSMSVAAEDAFARERSGSHVSTKSTRALSGRDASRDRTMSVGRGEGFKDVNQKLRAVKLSKIKSRSRAREAKRGEGDRAIPNLMPKHLFSGKVNSIGKRDRR
;
A
#
# COMPACT_ATOMS: atom_id res chain seq x y z
N ARG A 1 -5.80 51.74 37.69
CA ARG A 1 -5.12 50.67 36.91
C ARG A 1 -4.48 49.58 37.78
N VAL A 2 -4.30 49.80 39.09
CA VAL A 2 -3.65 48.85 40.03
C VAL A 2 -4.62 47.77 40.54
N GLU A 3 -5.92 48.05 40.67
CA GLU A 3 -6.89 47.11 41.26
C GLU A 3 -7.30 45.93 40.36
N MET A 4 -7.08 46.02 39.04
CA MET A 4 -7.36 44.90 38.10
C MET A 4 -6.25 43.84 38.05
N GLU A 5 -5.09 44.09 38.69
CA GLU A 5 -3.97 43.14 38.71
C GLU A 5 -4.07 42.14 39.87
N GLU A 6 -4.76 42.50 40.96
CA GLU A 6 -4.90 41.65 42.14
C GLU A 6 -5.93 40.53 41.96
N THR A 7 -6.98 40.77 41.18
CA THR A 7 -8.03 39.78 40.89
C THR A 7 -7.59 38.66 39.95
N LYS A 8 -6.40 38.77 39.35
CA LYS A 8 -5.80 37.74 38.47
C LYS A 8 -4.81 36.83 39.19
N ARG A 9 -4.52 37.04 40.48
CA ARG A 9 -3.59 36.19 41.23
C ARG A 9 -4.28 34.90 41.65
N VAL A 10 -3.82 33.78 41.10
CA VAL A 10 -4.26 32.43 41.51
C VAL A 10 -3.87 32.23 42.98
N PRO A 11 -4.79 31.83 43.87
CA PRO A 11 -4.46 31.57 45.27
C PRO A 11 -3.41 30.46 45.35
N THR A 12 -2.27 30.78 45.95
CA THR A 12 -1.18 29.84 46.18
C THR A 12 -1.43 29.10 47.49
N TYR A 13 -1.88 27.86 47.40
CA TYR A 13 -2.02 26.99 48.57
C TYR A 13 -0.68 26.32 48.88
N SER A 14 -0.21 26.45 50.12
CA SER A 14 0.93 25.66 50.62
C SER A 14 0.45 24.24 50.89
N LEU A 15 1.05 23.26 50.21
CA LEU A 15 0.78 21.85 50.46
C LEU A 15 1.70 21.31 51.55
N ASP A 16 1.13 20.49 52.44
CA ASP A 16 1.89 19.76 53.46
C ASP A 16 2.93 18.83 52.82
N GLU A 17 4.05 18.61 53.52
CA GLU A 17 5.18 17.86 52.98
C GLU A 17 4.81 16.41 52.63
N ALA A 18 3.99 15.77 53.47
CA ALA A 18 3.43 14.44 53.20
C ALA A 18 2.60 14.40 51.91
N THR A 19 1.91 15.49 51.58
CA THR A 19 1.11 15.60 50.35
C THR A 19 2.03 15.74 49.13
N LYS A 20 3.14 16.45 49.24
CA LYS A 20 4.13 16.55 48.15
C LYS A 20 4.81 15.22 47.87
N GLU A 21 5.15 14.47 48.90
CA GLU A 21 5.72 13.13 48.78
C GLU A 21 4.74 12.13 48.16
N ALA A 22 3.47 12.17 48.58
CA ALA A 22 2.43 11.36 47.94
C ALA A 22 2.27 11.71 46.45
N VAL A 23 2.32 13.00 46.09
CA VAL A 23 2.22 13.45 44.70
C VAL A 23 3.44 13.03 43.87
N SER A 24 4.65 13.10 44.41
CA SER A 24 5.85 12.62 43.71
C SER A 24 5.79 11.11 43.48
N PHE A 25 5.39 10.35 44.50
CA PHE A 25 5.18 8.90 44.40
C PHE A 25 4.13 8.53 43.33
N ILE A 26 3.00 9.24 43.29
CA ILE A 26 1.96 9.03 42.26
C ILE A 26 2.52 9.34 40.87
N ARG A 27 3.27 10.44 40.71
CA ARG A 27 3.87 10.82 39.42
C ARG A 27 4.85 9.78 38.92
N ASP A 28 5.72 9.27 39.80
CA ASP A 28 6.69 8.25 39.45
C ASP A 28 6.02 6.92 39.10
N LYS A 29 4.99 6.51 39.86
CA LYS A 29 4.19 5.32 39.55
C LYS A 29 3.48 5.45 38.19
N VAL A 30 2.90 6.61 37.88
CA VAL A 30 2.29 6.89 36.57
C VAL A 30 3.33 6.87 35.45
N ARG A 31 4.55 7.36 35.69
CA ARG A 31 5.66 7.31 34.72
C ARG A 31 6.05 5.87 34.40
N VAL A 32 6.24 5.04 35.42
CA VAL A 32 6.58 3.61 35.25
C VAL A 32 5.48 2.87 34.49
N LEU A 33 4.20 3.11 34.83
CA LEU A 33 3.08 2.50 34.11
C LEU A 33 3.00 2.93 32.65
N LYS A 34 3.28 4.20 32.33
CA LYS A 34 3.36 4.69 30.95
C LYS A 34 4.51 4.03 30.18
N MET A 35 5.67 3.88 30.80
CA MET A 35 6.82 3.19 30.20
C MET A 35 6.50 1.71 29.95
N GLN A 36 5.97 1.00 30.95
CA GLN A 36 5.58 -0.40 30.80
C GLN A 36 4.53 -0.59 29.70
N ARG A 37 3.54 0.32 29.61
CA ARG A 37 2.55 0.32 28.53
C ARG A 37 3.19 0.54 27.17
N ALA A 38 4.15 1.45 27.07
CA ALA A 38 4.87 1.73 25.83
C ALA A 38 5.79 0.58 25.39
N MET A 39 6.34 -0.18 26.34
CA MET A 39 7.14 -1.38 26.07
C MET A 39 6.25 -2.57 25.67
N LYS A 40 5.11 -2.77 26.34
CA LYS A 40 4.20 -3.92 26.10
C LYS A 40 3.35 -3.76 24.86
N GLN A 41 2.90 -2.54 24.59
CA GLN A 41 2.27 -2.16 23.33
C GLN A 41 3.26 -1.25 22.65
N GLY A 42 4.05 -1.76 21.70
CA GLY A 42 4.87 -0.91 20.85
C GLY A 42 3.96 0.18 20.30
N VAL A 43 4.07 1.39 20.85
CA VAL A 43 3.15 2.48 20.53
C VAL A 43 3.43 2.78 19.07
N VAL A 44 2.55 2.32 18.20
CA VAL A 44 2.52 2.80 16.82
C VAL A 44 2.11 4.27 16.95
N VAL A 45 3.09 5.16 17.09
CA VAL A 45 2.87 6.60 17.10
C VAL A 45 2.35 6.93 15.71
N ARG A 46 1.03 7.07 15.60
CA ARG A 46 0.39 7.46 14.36
C ARG A 46 0.58 8.96 14.20
N PRO A 47 1.03 9.45 13.03
CA PRO A 47 1.01 10.88 12.77
C PRO A 47 -0.41 11.42 12.92
N ARG A 48 -0.56 12.67 13.36
CA ARG A 48 -1.85 13.30 13.70
C ARG A 48 -2.92 13.12 12.62
N GLN A 49 -2.53 13.13 11.34
CA GLN A 49 -3.43 12.89 10.22
C GLN A 49 -4.03 11.47 10.19
N GLN A 50 -3.25 10.45 10.56
CA GLN A 50 -3.73 9.07 10.66
C GLN A 50 -4.65 8.87 11.87
N GLN A 51 -4.40 9.57 12.97
CA GLN A 51 -5.28 9.58 14.14
C GLN A 51 -6.67 10.09 13.77
N MET A 52 -6.73 11.29 13.16
CA MET A 52 -7.98 11.92 12.72
C MET A 52 -8.75 11.05 11.70
N ALA A 53 -8.05 10.35 10.82
CA ALA A 53 -8.68 9.45 9.85
C ALA A 53 -9.29 8.20 10.51
N VAL A 54 -8.64 7.68 11.56
CA VAL A 54 -9.13 6.53 12.35
C VAL A 54 -10.32 6.94 13.20
N ASP A 55 -10.26 8.10 13.86
CA ASP A 55 -11.37 8.63 14.66
C ASP A 55 -12.60 8.88 13.79
N LYS A 56 -12.41 9.47 12.60
CA LYS A 56 -13.49 9.68 11.63
C LYS A 56 -14.06 8.38 11.06
N PHE A 57 -13.24 7.33 10.96
CA PHE A 57 -13.68 6.00 10.54
C PHE A 57 -14.50 5.33 11.65
N ASN A 58 -13.99 5.30 12.88
CA ASN A 58 -14.65 4.69 14.04
C ASN A 58 -15.98 5.38 14.39
N ALA A 59 -16.04 6.72 14.26
CA ALA A 59 -17.28 7.48 14.42
C ALA A 59 -18.35 7.11 13.39
N ARG A 60 -17.94 6.67 12.19
CA ARG A 60 -18.85 6.25 11.12
C ARG A 60 -19.30 4.80 11.27
N THR A 61 -18.42 3.92 11.77
CA THR A 61 -18.68 2.47 11.86
C THR A 61 -19.17 2.01 13.23
N GLY A 62 -19.23 2.90 14.24
CA GLY A 62 -19.66 2.55 15.60
C GLY A 62 -18.70 1.59 16.33
N SER A 63 -17.51 1.35 15.78
CA SER A 63 -16.54 0.39 16.31
C SER A 63 -15.65 1.06 17.36
N GLN A 64 -16.09 1.02 18.62
CA GLN A 64 -15.32 1.53 19.77
C GLN A 64 -14.33 0.50 20.34
N GLU A 65 -14.43 -0.78 19.97
CA GLU A 65 -13.59 -1.83 20.56
C GLU A 65 -12.40 -2.21 19.66
N PRO A 66 -11.14 -2.14 20.16
CA PRO A 66 -10.01 -2.71 19.45
C PRO A 66 -10.14 -4.23 19.46
N LEU A 67 -10.53 -4.81 18.32
CA LEU A 67 -10.45 -6.24 18.07
C LEU A 67 -9.02 -6.72 18.40
N LYS A 68 -8.88 -7.49 19.48
CA LYS A 68 -7.64 -8.17 19.84
C LYS A 68 -7.15 -8.95 18.60
N PRO A 69 -5.87 -8.83 18.20
CA PRO A 69 -5.36 -9.60 17.07
C PRO A 69 -5.43 -11.09 17.44
N LYS A 70 -6.26 -11.85 16.74
CA LYS A 70 -6.23 -13.32 16.82
C LYS A 70 -4.90 -13.79 16.23
N LEU A 71 -3.95 -14.07 17.12
CA LEU A 71 -2.75 -14.83 16.82
C LEU A 71 -3.16 -16.24 16.35
N GLY A 72 -2.58 -16.70 15.24
CA GLY A 72 -2.61 -18.12 14.87
C GLY A 72 -3.69 -18.53 13.87
N ALA A 73 -3.50 -18.21 12.60
CA ALA A 73 -4.04 -19.04 11.52
C ALA A 73 -2.94 -19.19 10.45
N LYS A 74 -2.04 -20.17 10.66
CA LYS A 74 -1.18 -20.67 9.58
C LYS A 74 -2.11 -21.34 8.56
N ARG A 75 -2.43 -20.65 7.47
CA ARG A 75 -3.14 -21.26 6.34
C ARG A 75 -2.15 -22.16 5.60
N GLY A 76 -2.29 -23.46 5.82
CA GLY A 76 -1.65 -24.49 5.01
C GLY A 76 -2.17 -24.48 3.58
N ARG A 77 -1.22 -24.74 2.67
CA ARG A 77 -1.31 -25.33 1.32
C ARG A 77 -2.69 -25.40 0.63
N SER A 78 -2.76 -24.87 -0.58
CA SER A 78 -3.46 -25.55 -1.67
C SER A 78 -2.43 -25.84 -2.76
N MET A 79 -2.01 -27.10 -2.85
CA MET A 79 -1.42 -27.63 -4.08
C MET A 79 -2.55 -27.64 -5.11
N SER A 80 -2.34 -26.95 -6.22
CA SER A 80 -3.31 -26.90 -7.32
C SER A 80 -3.47 -28.29 -7.96
N VAL A 81 -4.71 -28.63 -8.26
CA VAL A 81 -5.18 -29.79 -9.07
C VAL A 81 -4.35 -30.02 -10.35
N ALA A 82 -3.66 -29.00 -10.85
CA ALA A 82 -2.73 -29.08 -11.98
C ALA A 82 -1.52 -30.00 -11.78
N ALA A 83 -1.17 -30.39 -10.54
CA ALA A 83 -0.04 -31.29 -10.28
C ALA A 83 -0.40 -32.78 -10.42
N GLU A 84 -1.67 -33.17 -10.26
CA GLU A 84 -2.10 -34.57 -10.38
C GLU A 84 -2.30 -35.00 -11.84
N ASP A 85 -2.81 -34.10 -12.70
CA ASP A 85 -3.02 -34.40 -14.13
C ASP A 85 -1.72 -34.58 -14.94
N ALA A 86 -0.57 -34.16 -14.40
CA ALA A 86 0.72 -34.23 -15.09
C ALA A 86 1.34 -35.64 -15.08
N PHE A 87 0.94 -36.53 -14.17
CA PHE A 87 1.53 -37.86 -14.03
C PHE A 87 0.72 -38.99 -14.67
N ALA A 88 -0.49 -38.71 -15.18
CA ALA A 88 -1.39 -39.74 -15.72
C ALA A 88 -1.28 -39.96 -17.24
N ARG A 89 -0.34 -39.30 -17.93
CA ARG A 89 -0.28 -39.28 -19.40
C ARG A 89 1.05 -39.74 -19.98
N GLU A 90 1.54 -40.88 -19.49
CA GLU A 90 2.57 -41.67 -20.17
C GLU A 90 2.09 -43.11 -20.34
N ARG A 91 1.60 -43.45 -21.55
CA ARG A 91 1.73 -44.76 -22.22
C ARG A 91 0.74 -44.88 -23.39
N SER A 92 1.23 -44.66 -24.61
CA SER A 92 1.09 -45.57 -25.76
C SER A 92 1.54 -44.84 -27.02
N GLY A 93 2.50 -45.45 -27.71
CA GLY A 93 3.11 -44.88 -28.90
C GLY A 93 2.23 -45.00 -30.14
N SER A 94 2.44 -44.08 -31.07
CA SER A 94 2.56 -44.40 -32.49
C SER A 94 3.22 -43.23 -33.21
N HIS A 95 4.17 -43.58 -34.06
CA HIS A 95 4.99 -42.71 -34.87
C HIS A 95 4.11 -42.03 -35.93
N VAL A 96 3.98 -40.69 -35.85
CA VAL A 96 3.47 -39.88 -36.97
C VAL A 96 4.46 -38.77 -37.29
N SER A 97 4.76 -38.70 -38.58
CA SER A 97 5.81 -37.92 -39.25
C SER A 97 5.81 -36.42 -38.91
N THR A 98 7.01 -35.85 -38.85
CA THR A 98 7.34 -34.46 -38.54
C THR A 98 7.22 -33.56 -39.77
N LYS A 99 6.06 -32.91 -39.96
CA LYS A 99 5.92 -31.54 -40.50
C LYS A 99 4.43 -31.20 -40.66
N SER A 100 4.01 -30.05 -40.12
CA SER A 100 2.75 -29.36 -40.48
C SER A 100 1.42 -29.77 -39.80
N THR A 101 1.40 -30.10 -38.50
CA THR A 101 0.11 -30.20 -37.76
C THR A 101 0.05 -29.48 -36.41
N ARG A 102 1.13 -28.80 -35.98
CA ARG A 102 1.17 -28.07 -34.68
C ARG A 102 0.65 -26.62 -34.73
N ALA A 103 -0.20 -26.28 -35.70
CA ALA A 103 -0.82 -24.95 -35.77
C ALA A 103 -2.32 -24.95 -35.46
N LEU A 104 -2.96 -26.12 -35.31
CA LEU A 104 -4.43 -26.22 -35.24
C LEU A 104 -4.95 -26.98 -34.00
N SER A 105 -4.12 -27.26 -33.00
CA SER A 105 -4.61 -27.88 -31.75
C SER A 105 -5.28 -26.84 -30.86
N GLY A 106 -6.58 -26.60 -31.11
CA GLY A 106 -7.61 -26.56 -30.08
C GLY A 106 -7.41 -25.54 -28.97
N ARG A 107 -7.13 -24.28 -29.28
CA ARG A 107 -7.47 -23.20 -28.35
C ARG A 107 -8.91 -22.82 -28.63
N ASP A 108 -9.81 -23.39 -27.83
CA ASP A 108 -11.26 -23.13 -27.82
C ASP A 108 -11.61 -21.71 -28.27
N ALA A 109 -12.03 -21.59 -29.54
CA ALA A 109 -12.69 -20.41 -30.08
C ALA A 109 -14.16 -20.31 -29.58
N SER A 110 -14.59 -21.23 -28.72
CA SER A 110 -15.94 -21.39 -28.16
C SER A 110 -16.11 -20.83 -26.75
N ARG A 111 -15.09 -20.20 -26.15
CA ARG A 111 -15.36 -19.27 -25.06
C ARG A 111 -16.00 -18.05 -25.71
N ASP A 112 -17.33 -18.07 -25.74
CA ASP A 112 -18.17 -16.89 -25.92
C ASP A 112 -17.40 -15.70 -25.36
N ARG A 113 -17.14 -14.73 -26.23
CA ARG A 113 -16.55 -13.46 -25.84
C ARG A 113 -17.55 -12.83 -24.90
N THR A 114 -17.47 -13.17 -23.62
CA THR A 114 -18.30 -12.58 -22.58
C THR A 114 -18.09 -11.09 -22.70
N MET A 115 -19.21 -10.36 -22.79
CA MET A 115 -19.21 -8.90 -22.91
C MET A 115 -18.16 -8.34 -21.96
N SER A 116 -17.22 -7.55 -22.47
CA SER A 116 -16.18 -6.97 -21.64
C SER A 116 -16.90 -6.20 -20.53
N VAL A 117 -16.81 -6.69 -19.30
CA VAL A 117 -17.47 -6.07 -18.15
C VAL A 117 -17.07 -4.60 -18.08
N GLY A 118 -18.07 -3.73 -18.11
CA GLY A 118 -17.87 -2.29 -18.05
C GLY A 118 -17.12 -1.89 -16.77
N ARG A 119 -16.55 -0.68 -16.75
CA ARG A 119 -15.86 -0.19 -15.55
C ARG A 119 -16.85 -0.16 -14.37
N GLY A 120 -16.61 -1.03 -13.40
CA GLY A 120 -17.43 -1.12 -12.19
C GLY A 120 -18.47 -2.25 -12.18
N GLU A 121 -18.51 -3.05 -13.24
CA GLU A 121 -19.20 -4.33 -13.32
C GLU A 121 -18.25 -5.49 -12.97
N GLY A 122 -18.77 -6.69 -12.76
CA GLY A 122 -17.97 -7.87 -12.42
C GLY A 122 -17.47 -7.95 -10.97
N PHE A 123 -17.89 -7.02 -10.10
CA PHE A 123 -17.67 -7.11 -8.66
C PHE A 123 -18.91 -7.68 -7.98
N LYS A 124 -18.72 -8.64 -7.07
CA LYS A 124 -19.82 -9.26 -6.32
C LYS A 124 -20.47 -8.26 -5.35
N ASP A 125 -19.64 -7.50 -4.64
CA ASP A 125 -20.08 -6.58 -3.58
C ASP A 125 -19.52 -5.17 -3.77
N VAL A 126 -20.21 -4.17 -3.23
CA VAL A 126 -19.78 -2.76 -3.19
C VAL A 126 -18.40 -2.63 -2.51
N ASN A 127 -18.14 -3.43 -1.48
CA ASN A 127 -16.85 -3.44 -0.79
C ASN A 127 -15.69 -3.86 -1.71
N GLN A 128 -15.91 -4.82 -2.61
CA GLN A 128 -14.90 -5.23 -3.59
C GLN A 128 -14.65 -4.13 -4.61
N LYS A 129 -15.70 -3.46 -5.09
CA LYS A 129 -15.60 -2.29 -5.97
C LYS A 129 -14.77 -1.16 -5.34
N LEU A 130 -15.01 -0.84 -4.07
CA LEU A 130 -14.23 0.17 -3.34
C LEU A 130 -12.75 -0.23 -3.17
N ARG A 131 -12.47 -1.51 -2.89
CA ARG A 131 -11.10 -2.03 -2.82
C ARG A 131 -10.40 -1.94 -4.18
N ALA A 132 -11.08 -2.29 -5.26
CA ALA A 132 -10.54 -2.21 -6.61
C ALA A 132 -10.18 -0.77 -7.01
N VAL A 133 -11.04 0.21 -6.70
CA VAL A 133 -10.75 1.64 -6.93
C VAL A 133 -9.52 2.09 -6.15
N LYS A 134 -9.38 1.68 -4.88
CA LYS A 134 -8.19 2.00 -4.07
C LYS A 134 -6.92 1.40 -4.67
N LEU A 135 -6.96 0.13 -5.10
CA LEU A 135 -5.83 -0.55 -5.74
C LEU A 135 -5.44 0.13 -7.06
N SER A 136 -6.41 0.53 -7.88
CA SER A 136 -6.17 1.28 -9.12
C SER A 136 -5.42 2.60 -8.85
N LYS A 137 -5.84 3.36 -7.83
CA LYS A 137 -5.16 4.61 -7.41
C LYS A 137 -3.76 4.39 -6.87
N ILE A 138 -3.49 3.24 -6.22
CA ILE A 138 -2.14 2.90 -5.77
C ILE A 138 -1.25 2.58 -6.97
N LYS A 139 -1.75 1.77 -7.91
CA LYS A 139 -1.03 1.38 -9.13
C LYS A 139 -0.69 2.58 -10.03
N SER A 140 -1.52 3.62 -10.05
CA SER A 140 -1.24 4.83 -10.83
C SER A 140 -0.10 5.69 -10.26
N ARG A 141 0.30 5.51 -9.00
CA ARG A 141 1.31 6.36 -8.33
C ARG A 141 2.69 6.29 -8.97
N SER A 142 3.13 5.13 -9.42
CA SER A 142 4.46 4.98 -10.05
C SER A 142 4.58 5.85 -11.31
N ARG A 143 3.55 5.81 -12.17
CA ARG A 143 3.47 6.61 -13.39
C ARG A 143 3.30 8.10 -13.10
N ALA A 144 2.52 8.46 -12.09
CA ALA A 144 2.38 9.85 -11.67
C ALA A 144 3.71 10.42 -11.15
N ARG A 145 4.50 9.60 -10.45
CA ARG A 145 5.86 9.97 -10.01
C ARG A 145 6.81 10.22 -11.18
N GLU A 146 6.64 9.47 -12.28
CA GLU A 146 7.37 9.67 -13.54
C GLU A 146 6.76 10.77 -14.44
N ALA A 147 5.78 11.52 -13.94
CA ALA A 147 5.06 12.58 -14.66
C ALA A 147 4.45 12.13 -16.00
N LYS A 148 4.09 10.85 -16.12
CA LYS A 148 3.42 10.32 -17.33
C LYS A 148 2.01 10.87 -17.46
N ARG A 149 1.60 11.23 -18.68
CA ARG A 149 0.25 11.78 -18.95
C ARG A 149 -0.87 10.78 -18.64
N GLY A 150 -0.60 9.48 -18.76
CA GLY A 150 -1.58 8.43 -18.50
C GLY A 150 -1.05 7.05 -18.84
N GLU A 151 -1.95 6.06 -18.97
CA GLU A 151 -1.56 4.67 -19.25
C GLU A 151 -1.06 4.44 -20.69
N GLY A 152 -1.44 5.33 -21.60
CA GLY A 152 -1.01 5.31 -23.00
C GLY A 152 0.34 5.99 -23.24
N ASP A 153 0.85 6.77 -22.28
CA ASP A 153 2.14 7.42 -22.39
C ASP A 153 3.27 6.44 -22.05
N ARG A 154 3.79 5.82 -23.11
CA ARG A 154 4.87 4.83 -23.06
C ARG A 154 6.10 5.30 -23.85
N ALA A 155 6.23 6.60 -24.07
CA ALA A 155 7.34 7.16 -24.83
C ALA A 155 8.67 6.93 -24.07
N ILE A 156 9.65 6.39 -24.80
CA ILE A 156 11.01 6.15 -24.32
C ILE A 156 11.90 7.26 -24.92
N PRO A 157 12.41 8.20 -24.11
CA PRO A 157 13.31 9.23 -24.62
C PRO A 157 14.67 8.63 -24.98
N ASN A 158 15.27 9.15 -26.05
CA ASN A 158 16.66 8.82 -26.39
C ASN A 158 17.60 9.69 -25.53
N LEU A 159 18.07 9.14 -24.41
CA LEU A 159 18.92 9.86 -23.45
C LEU A 159 20.32 10.16 -24.01
N MET A 160 20.84 9.29 -24.89
CA MET A 160 22.18 9.42 -25.48
C MET A 160 22.09 9.36 -27.01
N PRO A 161 21.60 10.43 -27.66
CA PRO A 161 21.49 10.47 -29.12
C PRO A 161 22.86 10.43 -29.79
N LYS A 162 23.02 9.54 -30.77
CA LYS A 162 24.29 9.30 -31.48
C LYS A 162 24.94 10.58 -32.01
N HIS A 163 24.19 11.48 -32.65
CA HIS A 163 24.75 12.68 -33.28
C HIS A 163 25.34 13.70 -32.30
N LEU A 164 25.09 13.55 -30.98
CA LEU A 164 25.72 14.39 -29.95
C LEU A 164 26.99 13.75 -29.38
N PHE A 165 27.07 12.42 -29.34
CA PHE A 165 28.11 11.68 -28.63
C PHE A 165 29.04 10.87 -29.52
N SER A 166 28.76 10.81 -30.83
CA SER A 166 29.57 10.09 -31.82
C SER A 166 30.34 11.08 -32.67
N GLY A 167 31.61 10.77 -32.93
CA GLY A 167 32.50 11.61 -33.73
C GLY A 167 33.10 12.78 -32.95
N LYS A 168 33.93 13.57 -33.61
CA LYS A 168 34.51 14.81 -33.09
C LYS A 168 33.86 15.99 -33.80
N VAL A 169 33.69 17.10 -33.10
CA VAL A 169 33.19 18.35 -33.73
C VAL A 169 34.25 18.87 -34.69
N ASN A 170 33.85 19.13 -35.92
CA ASN A 170 34.73 19.75 -36.91
C ASN A 170 35.01 21.20 -36.51
N SER A 171 36.26 21.50 -36.15
CA SER A 171 36.71 22.85 -35.82
C SER A 171 36.81 23.73 -37.08
N ILE A 172 37.24 23.14 -38.20
CA ILE A 172 37.43 23.77 -39.51
C ILE A 172 36.51 23.07 -40.52
N GLY A 173 35.69 23.84 -41.23
CA GLY A 173 34.75 23.34 -42.25
C GLY A 173 33.28 23.33 -41.82
N LYS A 174 32.48 22.46 -42.46
CA LYS A 174 31.04 22.38 -42.21
C LYS A 174 30.75 21.69 -40.86
N ARG A 175 29.81 22.25 -40.11
CA ARG A 175 29.32 21.73 -38.83
C ARG A 175 27.92 21.14 -39.00
N ASP A 176 27.62 20.11 -38.22
CA ASP A 176 26.31 19.43 -38.23
C ASP A 176 25.20 20.25 -37.55
N ARG A 177 25.59 21.23 -36.73
CA ARG A 177 24.70 22.13 -36.00
C ARG A 177 25.24 23.56 -36.08
N ARG A 178 24.31 24.52 -36.01
CA ARG A 178 24.56 25.96 -36.17
C ARG A 178 25.32 26.54 -34.98
#